data_AF-A0A2U3LCN9-F1
#
_entry.id   AF-A0A2U3LCN9-F1
#
_cell.length_a   1.000
_cell.length_b   1.000
_cell.length_c   1.000
_cell.angle_alpha   90.00
_cell.angle_beta   90.00
_cell.angle_gamma   90.00
#
_symmetry.space_group_name_H-M   'P 1'
#
loop_
_entity.id
_entity.type
_entity.pdbx_description
1 polymer ?
#
loop_
_entity_poly.entity_id
_entity_poly.type
_entity_poly.pdbx_seq_one_letter_code
_entity_poly.pdbx_strand_id
1 'polypeptide(L)'
;MVIASGLTVHDVCGWSTSLRWRYFGSRYLTQDGSQLSPATSLIYYNLGYKINKTWSIEADIFNLLNTKADDITYYYAYRLTPTGSAVSGDVFHPVEPRTFRVALTMRF
;
A
#
# COMPACT_ATOMS: atom_id res chain seq x y z
N MET A 1 6.84 11.05 9.17
CA MET A 1 5.41 11.43 9.33
C MET A 1 4.54 10.38 8.66
N VAL A 2 3.38 10.03 9.22
CA VAL A 2 2.43 9.11 8.58
C VAL A 2 1.09 9.83 8.46
N ILE A 3 0.50 9.80 7.27
CA ILE A 3 -0.82 10.37 6.99
C ILE A 3 -1.68 9.28 6.35
N ALA A 4 -2.92 9.15 6.80
CA ALA A 4 -3.93 8.35 6.14
C ALA A 4 -5.21 9.17 6.03
N SER A 5 -5.81 9.19 4.85
CA SER A 5 -7.10 9.82 4.62
C SER A 5 -7.96 8.94 3.71
N GLY A 6 -9.26 9.21 3.68
CA GLY A 6 -10.15 8.51 2.78
C GLY A 6 -11.48 9.23 2.62
N LEU A 7 -12.12 8.94 1.50
CA LEU A 7 -13.47 9.35 1.18
C LEU A 7 -14.29 8.10 0.90
N THR A 8 -15.47 8.01 1.48
CA THR A 8 -16.37 6.88 1.25
C THR A 8 -17.78 7.40 1.03
N VAL A 9 -18.43 6.86 0.01
CA VAL A 9 -19.83 7.08 -0.29
C VAL A 9 -20.54 5.73 -0.16
N HIS A 10 -21.62 5.71 0.63
CA HIS A 10 -22.36 4.50 0.93
C HIS A 10 -23.79 4.59 0.41
N ASP A 11 -24.25 3.45 -0.12
CA ASP A 11 -25.65 3.17 -0.43
C ASP A 11 -26.36 4.16 -1.38
N VAL A 12 -25.64 4.69 -2.36
CA VAL A 12 -26.23 5.53 -3.41
C VAL A 12 -26.77 4.61 -4.50
N CYS A 13 -28.09 4.39 -4.51
CA CYS A 13 -28.76 3.47 -5.44
C CYS A 13 -28.14 2.06 -5.44
N GLY A 14 -27.78 1.55 -4.25
CA GLY A 14 -27.13 0.24 -4.08
C GLY A 14 -25.61 0.25 -4.30
N TRP A 15 -25.02 1.34 -4.79
CA TRP A 15 -23.58 1.48 -4.94
C TRP A 15 -22.92 1.97 -3.65
N SER A 16 -21.73 1.46 -3.39
CA SER A 16 -20.81 1.99 -2.37
C SER A 16 -19.43 2.13 -3.01
N THR A 17 -18.69 3.17 -2.67
CA THR A 17 -17.33 3.37 -3.18
C THR A 17 -16.46 4.00 -2.12
N SER A 18 -15.19 3.62 -2.09
CA SER A 18 -14.20 4.22 -1.21
C SER A 18 -12.91 4.51 -1.97
N LEU A 19 -12.30 5.66 -1.65
CA LEU A 19 -10.95 6.00 -2.05
C LEU A 19 -10.14 6.23 -0.77
N ARG A 20 -9.03 5.51 -0.62
CA ARG A 20 -8.14 5.63 0.53
C ARG A 20 -6.75 6.05 0.07
N TRP A 21 -6.19 7.07 0.70
CA TRP A 21 -4.83 7.52 0.49
C TRP A 21 -4.00 7.27 1.75
N ARG A 22 -2.79 6.75 1.57
CA ARG A 22 -1.81 6.52 2.62
C ARG A 22 -0.47 7.11 2.21
N TYR A 23 0.09 7.93 3.08
CA TYR A 23 1.40 8.53 2.91
C TYR A 23 2.31 8.20 4.08
N PHE A 24 3.47 7.66 3.76
CA PHE A 24 4.59 7.47 4.67
C PHE A 24 5.71 8.42 4.25
N GLY A 25 5.98 9.41 5.09
CA GLY A 25 7.12 10.30 4.88
C GLY A 25 8.44 9.61 5.19
N SER A 26 9.52 10.25 4.75
CA SER A 26 10.88 9.84 5.04
C SER A 26 11.12 9.68 6.55
N ARG A 27 11.92 8.67 6.90
CA ARG A 27 12.33 8.37 8.28
C ARG A 27 13.83 8.11 8.32
N TYR A 28 14.48 8.49 9.41
CA TYR A 28 15.88 8.20 9.62
C TYR A 28 16.11 6.69 9.67
N LEU A 29 17.06 6.21 8.87
CA LEU A 29 17.48 4.81 8.84
C LEU A 29 18.67 4.56 9.78
N THR A 30 19.37 5.63 10.15
CA THR A 30 20.52 5.63 11.06
C THR A 30 20.28 6.56 12.26
N GLN A 31 20.94 6.28 13.37
CA GLN A 31 20.79 7.04 14.61
C GLN A 31 21.27 8.50 14.50
N ASP A 32 22.28 8.75 13.67
CA ASP A 32 22.82 10.07 13.36
C ASP A 32 21.97 10.85 12.34
N GLY A 33 20.95 10.21 11.76
CA GLY A 33 20.06 10.79 10.77
C GLY A 33 20.68 11.06 9.39
N SER A 34 21.86 10.50 9.11
CA SER A 34 22.55 10.69 7.83
C SER A 34 21.87 9.98 6.67
N GLN A 35 21.11 8.91 6.94
CA GLN A 35 20.37 8.15 5.93
C GLN A 35 18.87 8.26 6.15
N LEU A 36 18.11 8.48 5.08
CA LEU A 36 16.67 8.66 5.10
C LEU A 36 16.01 7.68 4.15
N SER A 37 14.89 7.09 4.57
CA SER A 37 14.07 6.31 3.66
C SER A 37 13.42 7.19 2.59
N PRO A 38 13.15 6.65 1.40
CA PRO A 38 12.21 7.29 0.49
C PRO A 38 10.82 7.39 1.15
N ALA A 39 10.04 8.38 0.69
CA ALA A 39 8.64 8.51 1.07
C ALA A 39 7.76 7.67 0.14
N THR A 40 6.70 7.08 0.69
CA THR A 40 5.79 6.18 -0.02
C THR A 40 4.37 6.74 0.01
N SER A 41 3.72 6.82 -1.14
CA SER A 41 2.35 7.32 -1.30
C SER A 41 1.53 6.30 -2.08
N LEU A 42 0.45 5.80 -1.49
CA LEU A 42 -0.39 4.75 -2.07
C LEU A 42 -1.85 5.17 -2.06
N ILE A 43 -2.56 4.85 -3.14
CA ILE A 43 -4.00 5.07 -3.28
C ILE A 43 -4.67 3.73 -3.52
N TYR A 44 -5.71 3.42 -2.75
CA TYR A 44 -6.56 2.25 -2.90
C TYR A 44 -7.97 2.69 -3.26
N TYR A 45 -8.60 1.93 -4.14
CA TYR A 45 -9.96 2.17 -4.58
C TYR A 45 -10.82 0.94 -4.35
N ASN A 46 -12.06 1.17 -3.96
CA ASN A 46 -13.05 0.15 -3.70
C ASN A 46 -14.38 0.55 -4.36
N LEU A 47 -15.05 -0.43 -4.96
CA LEU A 47 -16.37 -0.30 -5.55
C LEU A 47 -17.22 -1.52 -5.17
N GLY A 48 -18.32 -1.27 -4.49
CA GLY A 48 -19.31 -2.27 -4.11
C GLY A 48 -20.67 -1.98 -4.71
N TYR A 49 -21.43 -3.05 -4.96
CA TYR A 49 -22.81 -2.97 -5.42
C TYR A 49 -23.70 -4.01 -4.70
N LYS A 50 -24.80 -3.54 -4.14
CA LYS A 50 -25.85 -4.37 -3.56
C LYS A 50 -26.79 -4.83 -4.67
N ILE A 51 -26.73 -6.12 -5.00
CA ILE A 51 -27.60 -6.72 -6.01
C ILE A 51 -29.02 -6.85 -5.45
N ASN A 52 -29.15 -7.29 -4.21
CA ASN A 52 -30.40 -7.36 -3.46
C ASN A 52 -30.11 -7.44 -1.94
N LYS A 53 -31.13 -7.77 -1.12
CA LYS A 53 -30.97 -7.88 0.34
C LYS A 53 -30.01 -9.02 0.77
N THR A 54 -29.80 -10.00 -0.09
CA THR A 54 -29.00 -11.20 0.17
C THR A 54 -27.62 -11.11 -0.45
N TRP A 55 -27.48 -10.55 -1.65
CA TRP A 55 -26.25 -10.58 -2.44
C TRP A 55 -25.63 -9.20 -2.63
N SER A 56 -24.32 -9.12 -2.45
CA SER A 56 -23.50 -7.96 -2.80
C SER A 56 -22.19 -8.38 -3.46
N ILE A 57 -21.72 -7.58 -4.41
CA ILE A 57 -20.42 -7.75 -5.05
C ILE A 57 -19.51 -6.56 -4.74
N GLU A 58 -18.22 -6.80 -4.62
CA GLU A 58 -17.21 -5.80 -4.32
C GLU A 58 -15.97 -6.03 -5.16
N ALA A 59 -15.35 -4.93 -5.62
CA ALA A 59 -14.12 -4.92 -6.37
C ALA A 59 -13.14 -3.91 -5.75
N ASP A 60 -11.95 -4.38 -5.42
CA ASP A 60 -10.86 -3.57 -4.90
C ASP A 60 -9.73 -3.44 -5.92
N ILE A 61 -9.12 -2.26 -5.95
CA ILE A 61 -7.87 -1.98 -6.63
C ILE A 61 -6.88 -1.47 -5.58
N PHE A 62 -5.91 -2.33 -5.24
CA PHE A 62 -4.77 -1.96 -4.41
C PHE A 62 -3.66 -1.39 -5.27
N ASN A 63 -2.95 -0.39 -4.75
CA ASN A 63 -1.95 0.39 -5.48
C ASN A 63 -2.48 0.88 -6.84
N LEU A 64 -3.56 1.69 -6.81
CA LEU A 64 -4.31 2.17 -7.99
C LEU A 64 -3.41 2.80 -9.06
N LEU A 65 -2.44 3.61 -8.62
CA LEU A 65 -1.49 4.31 -9.48
C LEU A 65 -0.31 3.44 -9.93
N ASN A 66 -0.24 2.18 -9.47
CA ASN A 66 0.87 1.26 -9.71
C ASN A 66 2.23 1.88 -9.33
N THR A 67 2.27 2.56 -8.20
CA THR A 67 3.45 3.24 -7.67
C THR A 67 4.53 2.20 -7.34
N LYS A 68 5.75 2.46 -7.80
CA LYS A 68 6.95 1.72 -7.40
C LYS A 68 7.58 2.45 -6.23
N ALA A 69 7.53 1.85 -5.06
CA ALA A 69 8.05 2.42 -3.83
C ALA A 69 8.46 1.30 -2.87
N ASP A 70 9.10 1.69 -1.77
CA ASP A 70 9.53 0.76 -0.73
C ASP A 70 8.40 0.64 0.31
N ASP A 71 8.05 -0.58 0.66
CA ASP A 71 7.18 -0.84 1.81
C ASP A 71 7.99 -0.67 3.11
N ILE A 72 9.23 -1.17 3.09
CA ILE A 72 10.21 -0.97 4.15
C ILE A 72 11.62 -0.90 3.59
N THR A 73 12.48 -0.13 4.25
CA THR A 73 13.87 0.15 3.86
C THR A 73 14.72 0.10 5.12
N TYR A 74 15.88 -0.54 5.04
CA TYR A 74 16.89 -0.62 6.09
C TYR A 74 18.24 -0.21 5.54
N TYR A 75 19.01 0.54 6.31
CA TYR A 75 20.40 0.84 5.99
C TYR A 75 21.33 0.01 6.87
N TYR A 76 22.09 -0.91 6.26
CA TYR A 76 23.09 -1.69 6.98
C TYR A 76 24.18 -2.23 6.04
N ALA A 77 25.24 -2.79 6.62
CA ALA A 77 26.31 -3.43 5.86
C ALA A 77 25.92 -4.84 5.42
N TYR A 78 25.89 -5.10 4.12
CA TYR A 78 25.64 -6.41 3.55
C TYR A 78 26.75 -6.83 2.59
N ARG A 79 26.78 -8.11 2.21
CA ARG A 79 27.70 -8.64 1.19
C ARG A 79 26.89 -9.15 0.01
N LEU A 80 27.30 -8.81 -1.20
CA LEU A 80 26.67 -9.31 -2.43
C LEU A 80 27.00 -10.78 -2.70
N THR A 81 28.16 -11.24 -2.22
CA THR A 81 28.58 -12.64 -2.26
C THR A 81 29.18 -13.04 -0.90
N PRO A 82 29.18 -14.32 -0.52
CA PRO A 82 29.68 -14.75 0.79
C PRO A 82 31.14 -14.34 1.06
N THR A 83 31.96 -14.26 0.01
CA THR A 83 33.39 -13.92 0.06
C THR A 83 33.67 -12.44 -0.28
N GLY A 84 32.66 -11.67 -0.65
CA GLY A 84 32.80 -10.26 -1.01
C GLY A 84 33.07 -9.35 0.18
N SER A 85 33.61 -8.16 -0.09
CA SER A 85 33.70 -7.11 0.91
C SER A 85 32.31 -6.65 1.35
N ALA A 86 32.18 -6.24 2.61
CA ALA A 86 30.93 -5.64 3.09
C ALA A 86 30.76 -4.26 2.47
N VAL A 87 29.55 -3.97 2.03
CA VAL A 87 29.13 -2.67 1.49
C VAL A 87 27.93 -2.20 2.29
N SER A 88 27.92 -0.93 2.70
CA SER A 88 26.76 -0.32 3.33
C SER A 88 25.82 0.23 2.26
N GLY A 89 24.53 -0.02 2.43
CA GLY A 89 23.52 0.50 1.54
C GLY A 89 22.12 0.13 2.00
N ASP A 90 21.16 0.55 1.18
CA ASP A 90 19.76 0.30 1.42
C ASP A 90 19.36 -1.10 0.95
N VAL A 91 18.69 -1.82 1.84
CA VAL A 91 18.00 -3.07 1.55
C VAL A 91 16.52 -2.83 1.82
N PHE A 92 15.70 -3.05 0.81
CA PHE A 92 14.28 -2.72 0.86
C PHE A 92 13.40 -3.89 0.42
N HIS A 93 12.16 -3.88 0.92
CA HIS A 93 11.08 -4.68 0.37
C HIS A 93 10.19 -3.76 -0.47
N PRO A 94 9.95 -4.06 -1.75
CA PRO A 94 9.09 -3.24 -2.60
C PRO A 94 7.62 -3.39 -2.17
N VAL A 95 6.84 -2.32 -2.36
CA VAL A 95 5.37 -2.41 -2.24
C VAL A 95 4.80 -3.39 -3.27
N GLU A 96 3.65 -4.00 -2.97
CA GLU A 96 3.00 -4.87 -3.94
C GLU A 96 2.63 -4.09 -5.23
N PRO A 97 2.81 -4.71 -6.41
CA PRO A 97 2.26 -4.18 -7.65
C PRO A 97 0.75 -3.99 -7.57
N ARG A 98 0.20 -3.22 -8.51
CA ARG A 98 -1.25 -3.03 -8.61
C ARG A 98 -1.97 -4.37 -8.66
N THR A 99 -2.85 -4.58 -7.69
CA THR A 99 -3.54 -5.85 -7.46
C THR A 99 -5.04 -5.65 -7.40
N PHE A 100 -5.78 -6.63 -7.90
CA PHE A 100 -7.24 -6.60 -7.97
C PHE A 100 -7.82 -7.71 -7.10
N ARG A 101 -8.92 -7.41 -6.40
CA ARG A 101 -9.70 -8.40 -5.66
C ARG A 101 -11.16 -8.23 -6.01
N VAL A 102 -11.86 -9.33 -6.20
CA VAL A 102 -13.32 -9.35 -6.36
C VAL A 102 -13.90 -10.28 -5.30
N ALA A 103 -14.97 -9.84 -4.64
CA ALA A 103 -15.67 -10.61 -3.63
C ALA A 103 -17.18 -10.61 -3.93
N LEU A 104 -17.79 -11.79 -3.82
CA LEU A 104 -19.24 -11.96 -3.80
C LEU A 104 -19.64 -12.38 -2.39
N THR A 105 -20.56 -11.66 -1.78
CA THR A 105 -21.03 -11.92 -0.41
C THR A 105 -22.51 -12.26 -0.43
N MET A 106 -22.85 -13.32 0.31
CA MET A 106 -24.23 -13.73 0.60
C MET A 106 -24.53 -13.51 2.08
N ARG A 107 -25.63 -12.83 2.40
CA ARG A 107 -26.15 -12.64 3.76
C ARG A 107 -27.45 -13.41 3.92
N PHE A 108 -27.51 -14.29 4.92
CA PHE A 108 -28.66 -15.12 5.29
C PHE A 108 -29.43 -14.53 6.46
#